data_AF-A0A831LMU0-F1
#
_entry.id   AF-A0A831LMU0-F1
#
_cell.length_a   1.000
_cell.length_b   1.000
_cell.length_c   1.000
_cell.angle_alpha   90.00
_cell.angle_beta   90.00
_cell.angle_gamma   90.00
#
_symmetry.space_group_name_H-M   'P 1'
#
loop_
_entity.id
_entity.type
_entity.pdbx_description
1 polymer ?
#
loop_
_entity_poly.entity_id
_entity_poly.type
_entity_poly.pdbx_seq_one_letter_code
_entity_poly.pdbx_strand_id
1 'polypeptide(L)'
;MAIVPKDSMFTAELSDTLIFDNIPAPDENLNDIFSEKLDSLANTWYIRHLFHPDEATPGVVDHYPTNLPDSVYINRLQEMQQVIDMSYNNVVKNFIVLYTEKRRSQVEMMLGLSAYYFPIFEEALDRYNMPLELKYLPVIESALNPRAMSRVGANGLWQFMYGTGRQMGLEITSFVDERRDPAKSTEAAVRYLNQLYNTYDDWFLAIAAYNCGPGNVNRAIRRAGGKRNYWEIYYLLPRETRGYVPAFIAAAYVMNYYREHNLQPLFPEIPLQTDTVFVHDYLHFNQLEAKLGIEKEQLRTLNPMYRRDVIPAKPDKPYPLTLPNPTIMSFIDLDTLVFAHERETFFPDNTLVNPTTSTSTYFTPSDVEGKARIIYTVKSGDNVGFISSWFGVRASDLRYWNNINRNLIRVGQKLSIYVDEAQKEKYERVNSMTFEQKQAMIGKTPGSDNAPKPEPLDPRFEYYTVKRGDTVWEIAKQYAGISPDEILKLNNLSTNTRLSIGQKLKIKENSTY
;
A
#
# COMPACT_ATOMS: atom_id res chain seq x y z
N MET A 1 25.85 -1.81 39.14
CA MET A 1 25.60 -1.01 40.36
C MET A 1 26.70 0.04 40.47
N ALA A 2 26.42 1.24 39.98
CA ALA A 2 27.22 2.44 40.21
C ALA A 2 26.20 3.58 40.27
N ILE A 3 25.95 4.06 41.49
CA ILE A 3 25.03 5.15 41.78
C ILE A 3 25.76 6.43 41.35
N VAL A 4 25.27 7.08 40.29
CA VAL A 4 25.73 8.42 39.92
C VAL A 4 25.15 9.40 40.95
N PRO A 5 25.94 10.35 41.49
CA PRO A 5 25.53 11.18 42.63
C PRO A 5 24.34 12.08 42.29
N LYS A 6 23.41 12.19 43.23
CA LYS A 6 22.16 12.95 43.16
C LYS A 6 22.34 14.42 43.59
N ASP A 7 23.48 15.04 43.28
CA ASP A 7 23.81 16.41 43.70
C ASP A 7 24.27 17.28 42.53
N SER A 8 23.29 17.72 41.74
CA SER A 8 23.27 19.07 41.18
C SER A 8 21.82 19.46 40.96
N MET A 9 21.08 19.69 42.06
CA MET A 9 19.80 20.41 41.99
C MET A 9 20.09 21.81 41.45
N PHE A 10 19.86 22.01 40.16
CA PHE A 10 19.45 23.31 39.67
C PHE A 10 18.07 23.59 40.26
N THR A 11 18.03 24.24 41.44
CA THR A 11 16.86 25.00 41.86
C THR A 11 16.82 26.27 41.02
N ALA A 12 16.51 26.12 39.73
CA ALA A 12 16.00 27.24 38.96
C ALA A 12 14.50 27.30 39.29
N GLU A 13 14.01 28.45 39.75
CA GLU A 13 12.58 28.75 39.69
C GLU A 13 12.12 28.46 38.26
N LEU A 14 11.40 27.36 38.06
CA LEU A 14 10.86 26.99 36.76
C LEU A 14 9.88 28.11 36.39
N SER A 15 10.27 28.98 35.45
CA SER A 15 9.30 29.92 34.86
C SER A 15 8.17 29.10 34.25
N ASP A 16 6.92 29.52 34.47
CA ASP A 16 5.73 28.76 34.05
C ASP A 16 5.64 28.53 32.52
N THR A 17 6.48 29.21 31.76
CA THR A 17 6.72 28.95 30.34
C THR A 17 8.22 28.84 30.12
N LEU A 18 8.68 27.71 29.57
CA LEU A 18 10.07 27.56 29.15
C LEU A 18 10.24 28.16 27.75
N ILE A 19 11.19 29.09 27.61
CA ILE A 19 11.65 29.54 26.30
C ILE A 19 12.73 28.57 25.86
N PHE A 20 12.37 27.61 25.01
CA PHE A 20 13.36 26.84 24.25
C PHE A 20 14.00 27.79 23.23
N ASP A 21 15.32 27.78 23.09
CA ASP A 21 16.02 28.56 22.07
C ASP A 21 15.29 28.41 20.73
N ASN A 22 14.77 29.52 20.23
CA ASN A 22 14.02 29.62 18.97
C ASN A 22 14.95 29.31 17.79
N ILE A 23 15.34 28.04 17.64
CA ILE A 23 15.53 27.49 16.31
C ILE A 23 14.12 27.53 15.71
N PRO A 24 13.89 28.24 14.60
CA PRO A 24 12.60 28.21 13.92
C PRO A 24 12.36 26.77 13.48
N ALA A 25 11.72 25.99 14.36
CA ALA A 25 11.17 24.71 14.03
C ALA A 25 10.19 25.01 12.89
N PRO A 26 10.28 24.34 11.75
CA PRO A 26 9.27 24.51 10.71
C PRO A 26 7.90 24.29 11.35
N ASP A 27 6.86 24.93 10.82
CA ASP A 27 5.48 24.56 11.12
C ASP A 27 5.23 23.15 10.56
N GLU A 28 5.76 22.18 11.28
CA GLU A 28 5.66 20.79 10.94
C GLU A 28 4.29 20.40 11.47
N ASN A 29 3.28 20.41 10.60
CA ASN A 29 1.93 19.85 10.80
C ASN A 29 1.93 18.34 11.22
N LEU A 30 2.82 17.91 12.12
CA LEU A 30 2.96 16.57 12.65
C LEU A 30 1.70 16.18 13.40
N ASN A 31 1.14 17.12 14.17
CA ASN A 31 -0.13 16.94 14.84
C ASN A 31 -1.24 16.59 13.85
N ASP A 32 -1.31 17.27 12.70
CA ASP A 32 -2.34 16.98 11.69
C ASP A 32 -2.16 15.58 11.09
N ILE A 33 -0.93 15.17 10.78
CA ILE A 33 -0.64 13.81 10.25
C ILE A 33 -1.05 12.73 11.25
N PHE A 34 -0.66 12.88 12.52
CA PHE A 34 -1.05 11.93 13.57
C PHE A 34 -2.55 11.97 13.85
N SER A 35 -3.15 13.15 13.81
CA SER A 35 -4.58 13.37 13.98
C SER A 35 -5.39 12.65 12.89
N GLU A 36 -5.03 12.80 11.62
CA GLU A 36 -5.65 12.06 10.51
C GLU A 36 -5.51 10.55 10.67
N LYS A 37 -4.35 10.07 11.13
CA LYS A 37 -4.12 8.64 11.41
C LYS A 37 -5.08 8.15 12.51
N LEU A 38 -5.16 8.86 13.64
CA LEU A 38 -6.05 8.50 14.77
C LEU A 38 -7.53 8.51 14.36
N ASP A 39 -7.96 9.50 13.59
CA ASP A 39 -9.35 9.60 13.13
C ASP A 39 -9.72 8.44 12.20
N SER A 40 -8.79 8.02 11.34
CA SER A 40 -9.01 6.86 10.47
C SER A 40 -9.19 5.56 11.25
N LEU A 41 -8.52 5.43 12.40
CA LEU A 41 -8.54 4.24 13.26
C LEU A 41 -9.81 4.18 14.12
N ALA A 42 -10.23 5.33 14.68
CA ALA A 42 -11.44 5.45 15.50
C ALA A 42 -12.72 5.23 14.69
N ASN A 43 -12.70 5.55 13.38
CA ASN A 43 -13.85 5.39 12.50
C ASN A 43 -13.94 4.00 11.84
N THR A 44 -13.12 3.04 12.24
CA THR A 44 -13.23 1.68 11.72
C THR A 44 -14.53 1.04 12.21
N TRP A 45 -15.15 0.26 11.32
CA TRP A 45 -16.36 -0.51 11.63
C TRP A 45 -16.19 -1.36 12.91
N TYR A 46 -14.98 -1.90 13.12
CA TYR A 46 -14.59 -2.64 14.33
C TYR A 46 -14.74 -1.83 15.63
N ILE A 47 -14.21 -0.59 15.68
CA ILE A 47 -14.28 0.25 16.88
C ILE A 47 -15.74 0.69 17.14
N ARG A 48 -16.51 1.01 16.09
CA ARG A 48 -17.93 1.37 16.26
C ARG A 48 -18.76 0.23 16.83
N HIS A 49 -18.47 -1.00 16.44
CA HIS A 49 -19.15 -2.18 16.96
C HIS A 49 -18.79 -2.46 18.42
N LEU A 50 -17.52 -2.29 18.82
CA LEU A 50 -17.08 -2.57 20.20
C LEU A 50 -17.62 -1.63 21.28
N PHE A 51 -18.01 -0.41 20.90
CA PHE A 51 -18.28 0.68 21.84
C PHE A 51 -19.69 1.25 21.76
N HIS A 52 -20.53 0.81 20.81
CA HIS A 52 -21.89 1.33 20.58
C HIS A 52 -22.00 2.86 20.81
N PRO A 53 -21.25 3.68 20.04
CA PRO A 53 -21.07 5.11 20.34
C PRO A 53 -22.36 5.92 20.37
N ASP A 54 -23.46 5.42 19.78
CA ASP A 54 -24.77 6.06 19.80
C ASP A 54 -25.51 5.90 21.16
N GLU A 55 -25.12 4.93 21.99
CA GLU A 55 -25.71 4.66 23.31
C GLU A 55 -24.82 5.16 24.47
N ALA A 56 -23.52 5.28 24.24
CA ALA A 56 -22.61 5.92 25.16
C ALA A 56 -22.90 7.43 25.17
N THR A 57 -23.74 7.88 26.09
CA THR A 57 -23.82 9.31 26.42
C THR A 57 -22.44 9.68 26.95
N PRO A 58 -21.63 10.48 26.23
CA PRO A 58 -20.41 10.98 26.80
C PRO A 58 -20.87 11.78 28.01
N GLY A 59 -20.38 11.45 29.21
CA GLY A 59 -20.38 12.40 30.29
C GLY A 59 -19.51 13.55 29.82
N VAL A 60 -20.10 14.51 29.10
CA VAL A 60 -19.41 15.71 28.64
C VAL A 60 -19.13 16.49 29.91
N VAL A 61 -17.99 16.21 30.53
CA VAL A 61 -17.41 17.11 31.50
C VAL A 61 -16.96 18.31 30.66
N ASP A 62 -17.86 19.29 30.49
CA ASP A 62 -17.62 20.52 29.72
C ASP A 62 -16.41 21.31 30.23
N HIS A 63 -15.90 20.97 31.42
CA HIS A 63 -14.73 21.58 32.02
C HIS A 63 -13.60 20.56 32.24
N TYR A 64 -12.59 20.63 31.36
CA TYR A 64 -11.32 19.92 31.54
C TYR A 64 -10.17 20.94 31.58
N PRO A 65 -9.04 20.60 32.24
CA PRO A 65 -7.88 21.48 32.26
C PRO A 65 -7.36 21.74 30.86
N THR A 66 -7.17 23.01 30.52
CA THR A 66 -6.55 23.47 29.28
C THR A 66 -5.45 24.46 29.62
N ASN A 67 -4.47 24.61 28.73
CA ASN A 67 -3.37 25.57 28.90
C ASN A 67 -2.61 25.42 30.24
N LEU A 68 -2.41 24.18 30.71
CA LEU A 68 -1.62 23.94 31.91
C LEU A 68 -0.20 24.53 31.76
N PRO A 69 0.39 25.08 32.84
CA PRO A 69 1.78 25.53 32.85
C PRO A 69 2.76 24.42 32.47
N ASP A 70 3.88 24.79 31.86
CA ASP A 70 4.93 23.84 31.46
C ASP A 70 5.46 23.04 32.66
N SER A 71 5.58 23.72 33.81
CA SER A 71 5.99 23.13 35.09
C SER A 71 5.13 21.93 35.50
N VAL A 72 3.82 21.95 35.20
CA VAL A 72 2.92 20.82 35.49
C VAL A 72 3.24 19.60 34.64
N TYR A 73 3.48 19.79 33.34
CA TYR A 73 3.86 18.69 32.45
C TYR A 73 5.23 18.11 32.82
N ILE A 74 6.21 18.98 33.11
CA ILE A 74 7.57 18.59 33.49
C ILE A 74 7.55 17.79 34.78
N ASN A 75 6.90 18.28 35.83
CA ASN A 75 6.84 17.59 37.13
C ASN A 75 6.22 16.20 36.99
N ARG A 76 5.10 16.08 36.26
CA ARG A 76 4.45 14.79 36.00
C ARG A 76 5.36 13.83 35.23
N LEU A 77 6.03 14.27 34.17
CA LEU A 77 6.97 13.42 33.42
C LEU A 77 8.17 12.98 34.27
N GLN A 78 8.64 13.82 35.21
CA GLN A 78 9.74 13.51 36.12
C GLN A 78 9.34 12.57 37.28
N GLU A 79 8.07 12.59 37.70
CA GLU A 79 7.54 11.72 38.75
C GLU A 79 7.27 10.28 38.26
N MET A 80 7.17 10.06 36.95
CA MET A 80 6.98 8.73 36.36
C MET A 80 8.16 7.81 36.69
N GLN A 81 7.87 6.64 37.27
CA GLN A 81 8.87 5.59 37.50
C GLN A 81 9.15 4.87 36.18
N GLN A 82 10.26 5.22 35.53
CA GLN A 82 10.54 4.79 34.16
C GLN A 82 12.01 4.49 33.89
N VAL A 83 12.25 3.58 32.95
CA VAL A 83 13.57 3.22 32.41
C VAL A 83 13.87 4.03 31.15
N ILE A 84 12.85 4.30 30.33
CA ILE A 84 12.97 5.14 29.13
C ILE A 84 12.78 6.60 29.55
N ASP A 85 13.70 7.48 29.13
CA ASP A 85 13.58 8.92 29.40
C ASP A 85 12.27 9.49 28.83
N MET A 86 11.63 10.39 29.56
CA MET A 86 10.39 11.10 29.19
C MET A 86 10.72 12.59 29.03
N SER A 87 11.62 12.89 28.09
CA SER A 87 12.10 14.26 27.88
C SER A 87 10.94 15.21 27.57
N TYR A 88 10.98 16.41 28.14
CA TYR A 88 10.00 17.47 27.87
C TYR A 88 10.52 18.49 26.85
N ASN A 89 9.69 18.84 25.87
CA ASN A 89 9.86 20.01 25.01
C ASN A 89 8.52 20.41 24.35
N ASN A 90 8.51 21.50 23.59
CA ASN A 90 7.30 21.99 22.90
C ASN A 90 6.68 20.97 21.95
N VAL A 91 7.47 20.10 21.31
CA VAL A 91 6.93 19.05 20.41
C VAL A 91 6.17 18.00 21.23
N VAL A 92 6.74 17.55 22.35
CA VAL A 92 6.08 16.61 23.28
C VAL A 92 4.81 17.24 23.86
N LYS A 93 4.88 18.49 24.34
CA LYS A 93 3.72 19.24 24.84
C LYS A 93 2.59 19.27 23.81
N ASN A 94 2.91 19.54 22.55
CA ASN A 94 1.93 19.62 21.48
C ASN A 94 1.20 18.28 21.25
N PHE A 95 1.88 17.15 21.41
CA PHE A 95 1.24 15.83 21.38
C PHE A 95 0.44 15.52 22.65
N ILE A 96 0.90 15.94 23.83
CA ILE A 96 0.12 15.81 25.06
C ILE A 96 -1.22 16.53 24.90
N VAL A 97 -1.20 17.79 24.47
CA VAL A 97 -2.39 18.61 24.20
C VAL A 97 -3.28 17.98 23.11
N LEU A 98 -2.68 17.40 22.06
CA LEU A 98 -3.45 16.68 21.04
C LEU A 98 -4.28 15.55 21.66
N TYR A 99 -3.70 14.74 22.54
CA TYR A 99 -4.41 13.65 23.21
C TYR A 99 -5.41 14.14 24.27
N THR A 100 -5.01 15.07 25.14
CA THR A 100 -5.80 15.47 26.31
C THR A 100 -6.92 16.46 25.99
N GLU A 101 -6.79 17.24 24.91
CA GLU A 101 -7.76 18.30 24.58
C GLU A 101 -8.47 18.05 23.24
N LYS A 102 -7.77 17.57 22.21
CA LYS A 102 -8.32 17.46 20.84
C LYS A 102 -8.83 16.08 20.46
N ARG A 103 -8.35 15.02 21.11
CA ARG A 103 -8.66 13.61 20.78
C ARG A 103 -9.14 12.82 21.99
N ARG A 104 -9.90 13.49 22.86
CA ARG A 104 -10.39 12.98 24.14
C ARG A 104 -11.15 11.66 23.99
N SER A 105 -12.18 11.62 23.14
CA SER A 105 -13.00 10.42 22.94
C SER A 105 -12.19 9.23 22.42
N GLN A 106 -11.22 9.46 21.53
CA GLN A 106 -10.31 8.39 21.10
C GLN A 106 -9.42 7.91 22.25
N VAL A 107 -8.91 8.81 23.08
CA VAL A 107 -8.10 8.43 24.26
C VAL A 107 -8.92 7.63 25.26
N GLU A 108 -10.17 8.01 25.52
CA GLU A 108 -11.10 7.28 26.40
C GLU A 108 -11.34 5.84 25.91
N MET A 109 -11.53 5.64 24.60
CA MET A 109 -11.60 4.30 23.99
C MET A 109 -10.29 3.52 24.18
N MET A 110 -9.14 4.16 23.89
CA MET A 110 -7.83 3.51 24.05
C MET A 110 -7.55 3.14 25.51
N LEU A 111 -7.99 3.96 26.47
CA LEU A 111 -7.89 3.67 27.90
C LEU A 111 -8.66 2.39 28.26
N GLY A 112 -9.88 2.18 27.75
CA GLY A 112 -10.58 0.92 28.01
C GLY A 112 -10.00 -0.27 27.27
N LEU A 113 -9.55 -0.12 26.02
CA LEU A 113 -8.85 -1.18 25.30
C LEU A 113 -7.53 -1.57 25.99
N SER A 114 -6.87 -0.63 26.65
CA SER A 114 -5.62 -0.90 27.37
C SER A 114 -5.80 -1.94 28.47
N ALA A 115 -6.95 -1.96 29.15
CA ALA A 115 -7.25 -2.95 30.18
C ALA A 115 -7.27 -4.40 29.64
N TYR A 116 -7.55 -4.57 28.34
CA TYR A 116 -7.52 -5.88 27.68
C TYR A 116 -6.15 -6.19 27.07
N TYR A 117 -5.53 -5.25 26.35
CA TYR A 117 -4.31 -5.54 25.59
C TYR A 117 -3.01 -5.35 26.37
N PHE A 118 -2.92 -4.42 27.33
CA PHE A 118 -1.67 -4.17 28.05
C PHE A 118 -1.16 -5.39 28.82
N PRO A 119 -1.99 -6.21 29.48
CA PRO A 119 -1.50 -7.43 30.12
C PRO A 119 -0.74 -8.37 29.16
N ILE A 120 -1.21 -8.49 27.91
CA ILE A 120 -0.54 -9.29 26.87
C ILE A 120 0.82 -8.69 26.51
N PHE A 121 0.89 -7.36 26.41
CA PHE A 121 2.13 -6.65 26.08
C PHE A 121 3.15 -6.73 27.22
N GLU A 122 2.69 -6.50 28.44
CA GLU A 122 3.51 -6.50 29.65
C GLU A 122 4.09 -7.89 29.91
N GLU A 123 3.31 -8.96 29.75
CA GLU A 123 3.82 -10.33 29.89
C GLU A 123 4.97 -10.62 28.91
N ALA A 124 4.82 -10.21 27.65
CA ALA A 124 5.87 -10.39 26.65
C ALA A 124 7.09 -9.51 26.92
N LEU A 125 6.91 -8.25 27.31
CA LEU A 125 8.01 -7.34 27.63
C LEU A 125 8.80 -7.83 28.85
N ASP A 126 8.12 -8.24 29.91
CA ASP A 126 8.72 -8.75 31.15
C ASP A 126 9.52 -10.05 30.89
N ARG A 127 8.99 -10.95 30.05
CA ARG A 127 9.68 -12.18 29.62
C ARG A 127 11.06 -11.91 29.00
N TYR A 128 11.22 -10.79 28.30
CA TYR A 128 12.48 -10.37 27.69
C TYR A 128 13.25 -9.34 28.52
N ASN A 129 12.79 -9.05 29.75
CA ASN A 129 13.35 -8.03 30.64
C ASN A 129 13.48 -6.66 29.94
N MET A 130 12.44 -6.29 29.19
CA MET A 130 12.35 -5.02 28.47
C MET A 130 11.54 -3.98 29.26
N PRO A 131 11.77 -2.67 29.01
CA PRO A 131 10.96 -1.62 29.62
C PRO A 131 9.47 -1.78 29.29
N LEU A 132 8.61 -1.74 30.31
CA LEU A 132 7.16 -1.91 30.16
C LEU A 132 6.50 -0.74 29.42
N GLU A 133 7.15 0.43 29.39
CA GLU A 133 6.70 1.63 28.70
C GLU A 133 6.57 1.41 27.19
N LEU A 134 7.26 0.42 26.62
CA LEU A 134 7.13 0.06 25.21
C LEU A 134 5.71 -0.42 24.84
N LYS A 135 4.88 -0.79 25.83
CA LYS A 135 3.45 -1.09 25.63
C LYS A 135 2.64 0.08 25.06
N TYR A 136 3.17 1.31 25.13
CA TYR A 136 2.53 2.50 24.55
C TYR A 136 2.74 2.63 23.04
N LEU A 137 3.63 1.83 22.41
CA LEU A 137 3.82 1.87 20.95
C LEU A 137 2.54 1.48 20.18
N PRO A 138 1.81 0.40 20.54
CA PRO A 138 0.50 0.10 19.96
C PRO A 138 -0.55 1.23 20.04
N VAL A 139 -0.45 2.13 21.02
CA VAL A 139 -1.34 3.30 21.15
C VAL A 139 -1.14 4.25 19.97
N ILE A 140 0.12 4.59 19.66
CA ILE A 140 0.45 5.49 18.55
C ILE A 140 0.44 4.79 17.18
N GLU A 141 0.57 3.46 17.18
CA GLU A 141 0.60 2.69 15.94
C GLU A 141 -0.79 2.40 15.39
N SER A 142 -1.68 1.91 16.24
CA SER A 142 -2.97 1.35 15.82
C SER A 142 -4.16 1.84 16.64
N ALA A 143 -3.94 2.72 17.62
CA ALA A 143 -4.94 3.05 18.63
C ALA A 143 -5.51 1.77 19.30
N LEU A 144 -4.64 0.77 19.51
CA LEU A 144 -4.99 -0.55 20.05
C LEU A 144 -6.01 -1.34 19.20
N ASN A 145 -6.06 -1.11 17.89
CA ASN A 145 -6.91 -1.85 16.97
C ASN A 145 -6.13 -3.00 16.29
N PRO A 146 -6.41 -4.28 16.59
CA PRO A 146 -5.70 -5.43 16.01
C PRO A 146 -5.99 -5.64 14.53
N ARG A 147 -7.00 -4.97 13.96
CA ARG A 147 -7.35 -5.06 12.54
C ARG A 147 -6.92 -3.82 11.76
N ALA A 148 -6.25 -2.86 12.39
CA ALA A 148 -5.75 -1.64 11.78
C ALA A 148 -4.85 -1.95 10.58
N MET A 149 -5.12 -1.32 9.43
CA MET A 149 -4.30 -1.45 8.23
C MET A 149 -3.97 -0.07 7.68
N SER A 150 -2.68 0.25 7.54
CA SER A 150 -2.25 1.52 6.96
C SER A 150 -2.38 1.52 5.44
N ARG A 151 -2.37 2.71 4.84
CA ARG A 151 -2.37 2.92 3.37
C ARG A 151 -1.23 2.19 2.66
N VAL A 152 -0.08 2.02 3.34
CA VAL A 152 1.12 1.37 2.81
C VAL A 152 1.22 -0.12 3.19
N GLY A 153 0.22 -0.66 3.90
CA GLY A 153 0.10 -2.10 4.18
C GLY A 153 0.72 -2.59 5.50
N ALA A 154 1.05 -1.67 6.42
CA ALA A 154 1.30 -2.01 7.81
C ALA A 154 0.00 -2.54 8.44
N ASN A 155 0.07 -3.55 9.31
CA ASN A 155 -1.14 -4.23 9.81
C ASN A 155 -1.03 -4.61 11.29
N GLY A 156 -2.16 -4.57 11.99
CA GLY A 156 -2.35 -4.99 13.37
C GLY A 156 -1.83 -4.03 14.45
N LEU A 157 -1.84 -4.49 15.70
CA LEU A 157 -1.55 -3.66 16.89
C LEU A 157 -0.21 -2.93 16.78
N TRP A 158 0.80 -3.67 16.32
CA TRP A 158 2.19 -3.23 16.21
C TRP A 158 2.55 -2.69 14.82
N GLN A 159 1.57 -2.58 13.90
CA GLN A 159 1.74 -2.05 12.53
C GLN A 159 2.94 -2.64 11.77
N PHE A 160 3.07 -3.96 11.76
CA PHE A 160 4.12 -4.62 11.00
C PHE A 160 3.92 -4.48 9.48
N MET A 161 4.96 -4.04 8.78
CA MET A 161 5.06 -4.18 7.32
C MET A 161 5.15 -5.67 6.93
N TYR A 162 4.67 -6.02 5.73
CA TYR A 162 4.63 -7.41 5.27
C TYR A 162 6.01 -8.10 5.36
N GLY A 163 7.05 -7.48 4.81
CA GLY A 163 8.41 -8.05 4.81
C GLY A 163 8.96 -8.25 6.22
N THR A 164 8.85 -7.23 7.07
CA THR A 164 9.32 -7.30 8.47
C THR A 164 8.54 -8.34 9.28
N GLY A 165 7.21 -8.40 9.13
CA GLY A 165 6.39 -9.41 9.82
C GLY A 165 6.82 -10.84 9.45
N ARG A 166 7.06 -11.12 8.16
CA ARG A 166 7.59 -12.41 7.71
C ARG A 166 8.97 -12.71 8.29
N GLN A 167 9.86 -11.71 8.29
CA GLN A 167 11.20 -11.85 8.87
C GLN A 167 11.15 -12.17 10.37
N MET A 168 10.18 -11.62 11.10
CA MET A 168 9.97 -11.90 12.52
C MET A 168 9.25 -13.23 12.79
N GLY A 169 8.85 -13.97 11.75
CA GLY A 169 8.25 -15.29 11.86
C GLY A 169 6.72 -15.31 11.81
N LEU A 170 6.07 -14.19 11.51
CA LEU A 170 4.61 -14.12 11.41
C LEU A 170 4.12 -14.75 10.10
N GLU A 171 3.07 -15.56 10.19
CA GLU A 171 2.35 -16.10 9.05
C GLU A 171 1.46 -15.02 8.42
N ILE A 172 1.64 -14.80 7.12
CA ILE A 172 0.83 -13.86 6.34
C ILE A 172 0.45 -14.51 5.02
N THR A 173 -0.80 -14.93 4.93
CA THR A 173 -1.42 -15.61 3.80
C THR A 173 -2.74 -14.96 3.40
N SER A 174 -3.46 -15.57 2.46
CA SER A 174 -4.80 -15.14 2.09
C SER A 174 -5.83 -15.33 3.21
N PHE A 175 -5.64 -16.30 4.11
CA PHE A 175 -6.62 -16.64 5.14
C PHE A 175 -6.15 -16.28 6.56
N VAL A 176 -4.85 -16.14 6.78
CA VAL A 176 -4.26 -15.85 8.10
C VAL A 176 -3.32 -14.65 7.97
N ASP A 177 -3.41 -13.70 8.89
CA ASP A 177 -2.44 -12.61 9.05
C ASP A 177 -2.13 -12.41 10.53
N GLU A 178 -1.10 -13.09 11.01
CA GLU A 178 -0.69 -13.10 12.43
C GLU A 178 -0.15 -11.75 12.91
N ARG A 179 0.04 -10.76 12.02
CA ARG A 179 0.26 -9.38 12.45
C ARG A 179 -0.93 -8.83 13.25
N ARG A 180 -2.13 -9.38 13.03
CA ARG A 180 -3.36 -9.04 13.74
C ARG A 180 -3.57 -9.84 15.02
N ASP A 181 -2.83 -10.94 15.21
CA ASP A 181 -2.90 -11.74 16.43
C ASP A 181 -2.22 -10.99 17.58
N PRO A 182 -2.91 -10.67 18.69
CA PRO A 182 -2.33 -9.85 19.74
C PRO A 182 -1.09 -10.47 20.39
N ALA A 183 -1.08 -11.77 20.67
CA ALA A 183 0.03 -12.43 21.34
C ALA A 183 1.23 -12.61 20.39
N LYS A 184 1.02 -13.14 19.19
CA LYS A 184 2.09 -13.41 18.22
C LYS A 184 2.72 -12.13 17.70
N SER A 185 1.91 -11.11 17.37
CA SER A 185 2.45 -9.83 16.90
C SER A 185 3.24 -9.10 18.00
N THR A 186 2.81 -9.20 19.26
CA THR A 186 3.56 -8.67 20.41
C THR A 186 4.89 -9.36 20.59
N GLU A 187 4.91 -10.70 20.60
CA GLU A 187 6.14 -11.48 20.69
C GLU A 187 7.14 -11.11 19.57
N ALA A 188 6.64 -10.95 18.34
CA ALA A 188 7.44 -10.49 17.20
C ALA A 188 7.97 -9.05 17.40
N ALA A 189 7.14 -8.12 17.91
CA ALA A 189 7.52 -6.73 18.16
C ALA A 189 8.59 -6.60 19.25
N VAL A 190 8.42 -7.29 20.37
CA VAL A 190 9.38 -7.35 21.48
C VAL A 190 10.73 -7.86 20.98
N ARG A 191 10.75 -8.96 20.23
CA ARG A 191 11.99 -9.48 19.61
C ARG A 191 12.65 -8.47 18.66
N TYR A 192 11.86 -7.78 17.83
CA TYR A 192 12.40 -6.78 16.90
C TYR A 192 12.94 -5.54 17.62
N LEU A 193 12.22 -5.01 18.61
CA LEU A 193 12.65 -3.89 19.45
C LEU A 193 13.93 -4.23 20.21
N ASN A 194 14.05 -5.46 20.73
CA ASN A 194 15.28 -5.92 21.38
C ASN A 194 16.47 -5.95 20.38
N GLN A 195 16.27 -6.39 19.13
CA GLN A 195 17.31 -6.31 18.10
C GLN A 195 17.75 -4.86 17.81
N LEU A 196 16.79 -3.93 17.75
CA LEU A 196 17.06 -2.52 17.54
C LEU A 196 17.80 -1.91 18.74
N TYR A 197 17.38 -2.22 19.96
CA TYR A 197 18.07 -1.77 21.17
C TYR A 197 19.51 -2.30 21.22
N ASN A 198 19.75 -3.58 20.94
CA ASN A 198 21.11 -4.13 20.85
C ASN A 198 21.99 -3.45 19.78
N THR A 199 21.39 -2.80 18.78
CA THR A 199 22.12 -2.03 17.76
C THR A 199 22.45 -0.61 18.22
N TYR A 200 21.53 0.02 18.96
CA TYR A 200 21.60 1.43 19.28
C TYR A 200 22.10 1.73 20.69
N ASP A 201 21.85 0.83 21.64
CA ASP A 201 22.00 1.00 23.08
C ASP A 201 21.27 2.24 23.60
N ASP A 202 20.15 2.58 22.94
CA ASP A 202 19.33 3.76 23.23
C ASP A 202 17.89 3.49 22.77
N TRP A 203 16.93 3.66 23.68
CA TRP A 203 15.53 3.35 23.41
C TRP A 203 14.88 4.34 22.44
N PHE A 204 15.25 5.63 22.45
CA PHE A 204 14.70 6.58 21.49
C PHE A 204 15.16 6.29 20.06
N LEU A 205 16.43 5.92 19.88
CA LEU A 205 16.94 5.46 18.59
C LEU A 205 16.30 4.15 18.15
N ALA A 206 16.09 3.20 19.08
CA ALA A 206 15.39 1.95 18.78
C ALA A 206 13.93 2.21 18.34
N ILE A 207 13.20 3.07 19.05
CA ILE A 207 11.83 3.48 18.73
C ILE A 207 11.80 4.23 17.38
N ALA A 208 12.73 5.15 17.12
CA ALA A 208 12.81 5.82 15.83
C ALA A 208 13.12 4.84 14.68
N ALA A 209 14.00 3.85 14.92
CA ALA A 209 14.35 2.82 13.95
C ALA A 209 13.21 1.83 13.72
N TYR A 210 12.35 1.59 14.70
CA TYR A 210 11.14 0.78 14.55
C TYR A 210 10.21 1.40 13.50
N ASN A 211 10.00 2.72 13.58
CA ASN A 211 9.14 3.47 12.67
C ASN A 211 9.73 3.64 11.26
N CYS A 212 10.98 4.11 11.13
CA CYS A 212 11.55 4.45 9.82
C CYS A 212 12.59 3.46 9.30
N GLY A 213 12.86 2.38 10.02
CA GLY A 213 13.91 1.43 9.72
C GLY A 213 15.30 1.90 10.14
N PRO A 214 16.19 0.97 10.54
CA PRO A 214 17.53 1.30 11.05
C PRO A 214 18.42 1.99 10.01
N GLY A 215 18.18 1.77 8.72
CA GLY A 215 18.94 2.42 7.64
C GLY A 215 18.79 3.95 7.63
N ASN A 216 17.60 4.47 7.96
CA ASN A 216 17.32 5.90 8.02
C ASN A 216 17.94 6.53 9.26
N VAL A 217 17.81 5.87 10.42
CA VAL A 217 18.48 6.31 11.67
C VAL A 217 19.99 6.34 11.50
N ASN A 218 20.59 5.28 10.93
CA ASN A 218 22.04 5.25 10.68
C ASN A 218 22.49 6.36 9.71
N ARG A 219 21.64 6.73 8.74
CA ARG A 219 21.93 7.87 7.85
C ARG A 219 21.90 9.19 8.60
N ALA A 220 20.93 9.39 9.50
CA ALA A 220 20.83 10.58 10.34
C ALA A 220 22.03 10.72 11.28
N ILE A 221 22.41 9.63 11.97
CA ILE A 221 23.61 9.57 12.84
C ILE A 221 24.87 9.97 12.06
N ARG A 222 25.08 9.40 10.86
CA ARG A 222 26.24 9.76 10.02
C ARG A 222 26.25 11.24 9.64
N ARG A 223 25.09 11.80 9.28
CA ARG A 223 24.95 13.23 8.92
C ARG A 223 25.16 14.16 10.11
N ALA A 224 24.87 13.69 11.33
CA ALA A 224 25.06 14.43 12.57
C ALA A 224 26.51 14.37 13.10
N GLY A 225 27.46 13.80 12.34
CA GLY A 225 28.83 13.63 12.80
C GLY A 225 29.01 12.50 13.83
N GLY A 226 28.12 11.50 13.84
CA GLY A 226 28.21 10.34 14.72
C GLY A 226 27.46 10.49 16.05
N LYS A 227 26.72 11.59 16.25
CA LYS A 227 25.87 11.78 17.43
C LYS A 227 24.80 10.68 17.52
N ARG A 228 24.60 10.14 18.72
CA ARG A 228 23.70 9.00 19.00
C ARG A 228 22.56 9.37 19.97
N ASN A 229 22.21 10.64 20.05
CA ASN A 229 21.05 11.11 20.80
C ASN A 229 19.93 11.47 19.81
N TYR A 230 18.70 11.01 20.08
CA TYR A 230 17.54 11.25 19.22
C TYR A 230 17.30 12.74 18.95
N TRP A 231 17.33 13.58 19.98
CA TRP A 231 17.08 15.01 19.87
C TRP A 231 18.18 15.73 19.06
N GLU A 232 19.42 15.25 19.14
CA GLU A 232 20.52 15.79 18.34
C GLU A 232 20.46 15.41 16.85
N ILE A 233 19.79 14.31 16.50
CA ILE A 233 19.58 13.89 15.11
C ILE A 233 18.18 14.21 14.58
N TYR A 234 17.34 14.84 15.41
CA TYR A 234 15.91 15.06 15.17
C TYR A 234 15.61 15.59 13.76
N TYR A 235 16.22 16.73 13.37
CA TYR A 235 15.96 17.35 12.07
C TYR A 235 16.57 16.59 10.87
N LEU A 236 17.33 15.52 11.11
CA LEU A 236 17.92 14.67 10.08
C LEU A 236 17.11 13.39 9.84
N LEU A 237 16.11 13.11 10.69
CA LEU A 237 15.18 11.99 10.54
C LEU A 237 14.05 12.35 9.56
N PRO A 238 13.39 11.33 8.96
CA PRO A 238 12.18 11.56 8.16
C PRO A 238 11.11 12.31 8.94
N ARG A 239 10.32 13.15 8.25
CA ARG A 239 9.31 14.02 8.89
C ARG A 239 8.35 13.26 9.80
N GLU A 240 7.82 12.13 9.34
CA GLU A 240 6.91 11.29 10.14
C GLU A 240 7.56 10.80 11.44
N THR A 241 8.81 10.37 11.36
CA THR A 241 9.58 9.82 12.49
C THR A 241 9.91 10.85 13.54
N ARG A 242 10.07 12.12 13.15
CA ARG A 242 10.30 13.23 14.10
C ARG A 242 9.15 13.36 15.10
N GLY A 243 7.92 13.07 14.68
CA GLY A 243 6.77 13.06 15.58
C GLY A 243 6.65 11.78 16.41
N TYR A 244 7.35 10.70 16.06
CA TYR A 244 7.09 9.37 16.61
C TYR A 244 7.52 9.20 18.06
N VAL A 245 8.75 9.60 18.43
CA VAL A 245 9.21 9.58 19.84
C VAL A 245 8.42 10.58 20.69
N PRO A 246 8.17 11.84 20.27
CA PRO A 246 7.31 12.75 21.01
C PRO A 246 5.88 12.21 21.23
N ALA A 247 5.28 11.58 20.21
CA ALA A 247 3.96 10.96 20.34
C ALA A 247 3.97 9.79 21.33
N PHE A 248 5.05 8.99 21.37
CA PHE A 248 5.25 7.93 22.35
C PHE A 248 5.31 8.47 23.79
N ILE A 249 6.12 9.51 24.03
CA ILE A 249 6.22 10.16 25.35
C ILE A 249 4.85 10.72 25.78
N ALA A 250 4.14 11.37 24.86
CA ALA A 250 2.80 11.88 25.11
C ALA A 250 1.76 10.79 25.38
N ALA A 251 1.85 9.64 24.68
CA ALA A 251 1.01 8.47 24.94
C ALA A 251 1.29 7.89 26.33
N ALA A 252 2.56 7.78 26.74
CA ALA A 252 2.94 7.36 28.08
C ALA A 252 2.37 8.32 29.15
N TYR A 253 2.53 9.63 28.93
CA TYR A 253 1.99 10.66 29.82
C TYR A 253 0.47 10.54 29.98
N VAL A 254 -0.28 10.52 28.87
CA VAL A 254 -1.74 10.53 28.94
C VAL A 254 -2.27 9.25 29.58
N MET A 255 -1.64 8.10 29.32
CA MET A 255 -2.05 6.83 29.94
C MET A 255 -1.82 6.77 31.45
N ASN A 256 -0.86 7.54 31.99
CA ASN A 256 -0.60 7.60 33.43
C ASN A 256 -1.36 8.73 34.14
N TYR A 257 -1.60 9.86 33.46
CA TYR A 257 -2.21 11.06 34.04
C TYR A 257 -3.59 11.39 33.45
N TYR A 258 -4.31 10.40 32.91
CA TYR A 258 -5.60 10.63 32.25
C TYR A 258 -6.65 11.25 33.20
N ARG A 259 -6.61 10.89 34.49
CA ARG A 259 -7.57 11.36 35.51
C ARG A 259 -7.41 12.85 35.77
N GLU A 260 -6.17 13.34 35.80
CA GLU A 260 -5.82 14.74 35.97
C GLU A 260 -6.24 15.61 34.77
N HIS A 261 -6.60 14.97 33.65
CA HIS A 261 -7.17 15.60 32.45
C HIS A 261 -8.67 15.35 32.32
N ASN A 262 -9.33 14.85 33.38
CA ASN A 262 -10.76 14.49 33.40
C ASN A 262 -11.17 13.53 32.27
N LEU A 263 -10.27 12.64 31.83
CA LEU A 263 -10.60 11.58 30.88
C LEU A 263 -11.11 10.36 31.65
N GLN A 264 -12.06 9.62 31.06
CA GLN A 264 -12.59 8.39 31.66
C GLN A 264 -12.44 7.21 30.71
N PRO A 265 -11.93 6.04 31.15
CA PRO A 265 -11.86 4.87 30.29
C PRO A 265 -13.27 4.46 29.83
N LEU A 266 -13.46 4.38 28.53
CA LEU A 266 -14.62 3.77 27.92
C LEU A 266 -14.27 2.31 27.65
N PHE A 267 -14.93 1.37 28.33
CA PHE A 267 -14.62 -0.07 28.22
C PHE A 267 -15.38 -0.71 27.06
N PRO A 268 -14.71 -1.53 26.22
CA PRO A 268 -15.36 -2.21 25.10
C PRO A 268 -16.11 -3.46 25.56
N GLU A 269 -17.09 -3.89 24.75
CA GLU A 269 -17.81 -5.16 24.95
C GLU A 269 -17.01 -6.37 24.46
N ILE A 270 -15.83 -6.60 25.05
CA ILE A 270 -15.01 -7.79 24.76
C ILE A 270 -15.26 -8.84 25.85
N PRO A 271 -15.65 -10.08 25.50
CA PRO A 271 -15.77 -11.16 26.48
C PRO A 271 -14.44 -11.41 27.19
N LEU A 272 -14.38 -11.19 28.50
CA LEU A 272 -13.17 -11.42 29.29
C LEU A 272 -12.96 -12.90 29.62
N GLN A 273 -14.04 -13.68 29.69
CA GLN A 273 -14.01 -15.11 29.95
C GLN A 273 -13.98 -15.88 28.63
N THR A 274 -12.77 -16.13 28.14
CA THR A 274 -12.52 -16.87 26.91
C THR A 274 -11.51 -17.97 27.15
N ASP A 275 -11.54 -18.96 26.28
CA ASP A 275 -10.56 -20.03 26.21
C ASP A 275 -10.43 -20.49 24.75
N THR A 276 -9.36 -21.22 24.45
CA THR A 276 -8.88 -21.47 23.09
C THR A 276 -8.85 -22.96 22.81
N VAL A 277 -9.53 -23.37 21.74
CA VAL A 277 -9.50 -24.73 21.21
C VAL A 277 -8.73 -24.79 19.89
N PHE A 278 -8.12 -25.93 19.57
CA PHE A 278 -7.44 -26.11 18.29
C PHE A 278 -8.36 -26.80 17.29
N VAL A 279 -8.59 -26.12 16.16
CA VAL A 279 -9.36 -26.63 15.03
C VAL A 279 -8.41 -27.33 14.07
N HIS A 280 -8.83 -28.48 13.53
CA HIS A 280 -8.01 -29.36 12.69
C HIS A 280 -8.56 -29.51 11.26
N ASP A 281 -9.60 -28.76 10.91
CA ASP A 281 -10.25 -28.83 9.60
C ASP A 281 -10.75 -27.43 9.19
N TYR A 282 -10.92 -27.21 7.88
CA TYR A 282 -11.37 -25.93 7.34
C TYR A 282 -12.71 -25.52 7.96
N LEU A 283 -12.75 -24.32 8.53
CA LEU A 283 -13.91 -23.83 9.27
C LEU A 283 -14.23 -22.38 8.89
N HIS A 284 -15.48 -22.10 8.57
CA HIS A 284 -15.97 -20.77 8.27
C HIS A 284 -16.77 -20.22 9.47
N PHE A 285 -16.64 -18.93 9.82
CA PHE A 285 -17.32 -18.37 11.00
C PHE A 285 -18.84 -18.44 10.91
N ASN A 286 -19.45 -18.34 9.73
CA ASN A 286 -20.89 -18.57 9.58
C ASN A 286 -21.34 -19.96 10.07
N GLN A 287 -20.46 -20.98 10.04
CA GLN A 287 -20.77 -22.30 10.59
C GLN A 287 -20.87 -22.26 12.12
N LEU A 288 -19.96 -21.52 12.77
CA LEU A 288 -19.99 -21.27 14.21
C LEU A 288 -21.21 -20.43 14.60
N GLU A 289 -21.48 -19.35 13.86
CA GLU A 289 -22.65 -18.47 14.07
C GLU A 289 -23.96 -19.27 14.01
N ALA A 290 -24.13 -20.09 12.98
CA ALA A 290 -25.36 -20.87 12.77
C ALA A 290 -25.58 -21.99 13.80
N LYS A 291 -24.53 -22.55 14.39
CA LYS A 291 -24.63 -23.71 15.30
C LYS A 291 -24.45 -23.39 16.77
N LEU A 292 -23.69 -22.34 17.08
CA LEU A 292 -23.40 -21.92 18.45
C LEU A 292 -24.11 -20.61 18.84
N GLY A 293 -24.69 -19.89 17.88
CA GLY A 293 -25.38 -18.62 18.13
C GLY A 293 -24.42 -17.47 18.48
N ILE A 294 -23.12 -17.62 18.20
CA ILE A 294 -22.10 -16.60 18.43
C ILE A 294 -22.14 -15.61 17.26
N GLU A 295 -22.30 -14.32 17.55
CA GLU A 295 -22.27 -13.31 16.49
C GLU A 295 -20.91 -13.35 15.76
N LYS A 296 -20.95 -13.31 14.43
CA LYS A 296 -19.73 -13.32 13.61
C LYS A 296 -18.74 -12.22 13.98
N GLU A 297 -19.21 -11.07 14.44
CA GLU A 297 -18.34 -9.95 14.82
C GLU A 297 -17.63 -10.18 16.16
N GLN A 298 -18.28 -10.87 17.09
CA GLN A 298 -17.63 -11.38 18.29
C GLN A 298 -16.52 -12.38 17.93
N LEU A 299 -16.77 -13.29 16.99
CA LEU A 299 -15.75 -14.24 16.49
C LEU A 299 -14.55 -13.50 15.87
N ARG A 300 -14.79 -12.47 15.06
CA ARG A 300 -13.74 -11.63 14.45
C ARG A 300 -12.95 -10.80 15.48
N THR A 301 -13.61 -10.39 16.56
CA THR A 301 -12.98 -9.67 17.68
C THR A 301 -12.05 -10.58 18.46
N LEU A 302 -12.49 -11.80 18.78
CA LEU A 302 -11.69 -12.79 19.51
C LEU A 302 -10.59 -13.41 18.65
N ASN A 303 -10.78 -13.45 17.33
CA ASN A 303 -9.86 -14.10 16.40
C ASN A 303 -9.44 -13.19 15.23
N PRO A 304 -8.76 -12.05 15.51
CA PRO A 304 -8.49 -11.00 14.52
C PRO A 304 -7.53 -11.41 13.39
N MET A 305 -6.77 -12.50 13.56
CA MET A 305 -5.85 -12.99 12.53
C MET A 305 -6.53 -13.61 11.32
N TYR A 306 -7.76 -14.11 11.45
CA TYR A 306 -8.44 -14.77 10.34
C TYR A 306 -9.00 -13.75 9.36
N ARG A 307 -8.77 -14.03 8.08
CA ARG A 307 -9.22 -13.25 6.94
C ARG A 307 -10.30 -14.04 6.22
N ARG A 308 -11.25 -13.32 5.63
CA ARG A 308 -12.39 -13.93 4.91
C ARG A 308 -13.22 -14.86 5.79
N ASP A 309 -13.16 -14.67 7.11
CA ASP A 309 -13.90 -15.47 8.09
C ASP A 309 -13.64 -16.97 8.01
N VAL A 310 -12.45 -17.36 7.56
CA VAL A 310 -12.04 -18.76 7.39
C VAL A 310 -10.82 -19.07 8.24
N ILE A 311 -10.90 -20.17 8.98
CA ILE A 311 -9.79 -20.85 9.64
C ILE A 311 -9.29 -21.95 8.69
N PRO A 312 -8.11 -21.80 8.07
CA PRO A 312 -7.61 -22.73 7.05
C PRO A 312 -6.92 -23.95 7.68
N ALA A 313 -7.50 -24.50 8.74
CA ALA A 313 -6.90 -25.59 9.49
C ALA A 313 -6.93 -26.91 8.74
N LYS A 314 -5.92 -27.72 9.02
CA LYS A 314 -5.76 -29.09 8.51
C LYS A 314 -5.23 -30.00 9.62
N PRO A 315 -5.34 -31.33 9.50
CA PRO A 315 -4.85 -32.24 10.53
C PRO A 315 -3.35 -32.06 10.85
N ASP A 316 -2.54 -31.71 9.85
CA ASP A 316 -1.10 -31.45 9.97
C ASP A 316 -0.77 -30.00 10.35
N LYS A 317 -1.76 -29.10 10.30
CA LYS A 317 -1.61 -27.69 10.62
C LYS A 317 -2.86 -27.16 11.32
N PRO A 318 -3.04 -27.47 12.62
CA PRO A 318 -4.16 -26.96 13.39
C PRO A 318 -3.99 -25.48 13.69
N TYR A 319 -5.11 -24.79 13.90
CA TYR A 319 -5.11 -23.37 14.26
C TYR A 319 -5.99 -23.10 15.49
N PRO A 320 -5.63 -22.09 16.31
CA PRO A 320 -6.37 -21.77 17.53
C PRO A 320 -7.67 -21.01 17.22
N LEU A 321 -8.75 -21.38 17.88
CA LEU A 321 -10.04 -20.71 17.86
C LEU A 321 -10.38 -20.32 19.29
N THR A 322 -10.37 -19.01 19.56
CA THR A 322 -10.76 -18.44 20.84
C THR A 322 -12.26 -18.19 20.85
N LEU A 323 -12.94 -18.71 21.86
CA LEU A 323 -14.39 -18.61 22.03
C LEU A 323 -14.73 -18.13 23.45
N PRO A 324 -15.92 -17.53 23.67
CA PRO A 324 -16.42 -17.30 25.01
C PRO A 324 -16.54 -18.63 25.78
N ASN A 325 -16.12 -18.65 27.05
CA ASN A 325 -16.12 -19.86 27.89
C ASN A 325 -17.45 -20.65 27.86
N PRO A 326 -18.64 -20.03 27.93
CA PRO A 326 -19.91 -20.77 27.89
C PRO A 326 -20.14 -21.56 26.59
N THR A 327 -19.45 -21.21 25.51
CA THR A 327 -19.67 -21.79 24.17
C THR A 327 -18.68 -22.90 23.82
N ILE A 328 -17.64 -23.09 24.64
CA ILE A 328 -16.60 -24.09 24.37
C ILE A 328 -17.15 -25.51 24.48
N MET A 329 -17.90 -25.80 25.54
CA MET A 329 -18.53 -27.13 25.69
C MET A 329 -19.53 -27.38 24.56
N SER A 330 -20.32 -26.38 24.18
CA SER A 330 -21.23 -26.48 23.03
C SER A 330 -20.48 -26.73 21.72
N PHE A 331 -19.31 -26.13 21.52
CA PHE A 331 -18.48 -26.40 20.35
C PHE A 331 -17.97 -27.85 20.34
N ILE A 332 -17.51 -28.36 21.49
CA ILE A 332 -17.05 -29.75 21.62
C ILE A 332 -18.19 -30.73 21.34
N ASP A 333 -19.38 -30.49 21.90
CA ASP A 333 -20.54 -31.37 21.74
C ASP A 333 -21.12 -31.34 20.32
N LEU A 334 -20.99 -30.21 19.62
CA LEU A 334 -21.58 -29.99 18.29
C LEU A 334 -20.54 -29.95 17.16
N ASP A 335 -19.28 -30.31 17.41
CA ASP A 335 -18.17 -30.12 16.49
C ASP A 335 -18.50 -30.62 15.07
N THR A 336 -19.01 -31.85 14.99
CA THR A 336 -19.35 -32.55 13.75
C THR A 336 -20.47 -31.82 13.01
N LEU A 337 -21.44 -31.26 13.73
CA LEU A 337 -22.55 -30.49 13.16
C LEU A 337 -22.13 -29.08 12.72
N VAL A 338 -21.18 -28.47 13.43
CA VAL A 338 -20.54 -27.21 13.05
C VAL A 338 -19.82 -27.40 11.72
N PHE A 339 -18.89 -28.36 11.63
CA PHE A 339 -18.12 -28.59 10.40
C PHE A 339 -18.99 -29.00 9.22
N ALA A 340 -20.09 -29.72 9.44
CA ALA A 340 -20.98 -30.17 8.37
C ALA A 340 -21.92 -29.07 7.82
N HIS A 341 -22.13 -27.97 8.55
CA HIS A 341 -23.11 -26.95 8.16
C HIS A 341 -22.70 -26.25 6.86
N GLU A 342 -23.52 -26.41 5.80
CA GLU A 342 -23.34 -25.77 4.48
C GLU A 342 -21.91 -25.89 3.92
N ARG A 343 -21.25 -27.03 4.18
CA ARG A 343 -19.83 -27.27 3.85
C ARG A 343 -19.52 -27.00 2.37
N GLU A 344 -20.32 -27.56 1.47
CA GLU A 344 -20.12 -27.42 0.01
C GLU A 344 -20.31 -25.96 -0.46
N THR A 345 -21.14 -25.18 0.24
CA THR A 345 -21.36 -23.77 -0.07
C THR A 345 -20.16 -22.91 0.33
N PHE A 346 -19.59 -23.15 1.52
CA PHE A 346 -18.42 -22.40 1.99
C PHE A 346 -17.11 -22.86 1.34
N PHE A 347 -17.01 -24.14 0.99
CA PHE A 347 -15.80 -24.76 0.46
C PHE A 347 -16.12 -25.60 -0.78
N PRO A 348 -16.46 -24.97 -1.92
CA PRO A 348 -16.72 -25.69 -3.15
C PRO A 348 -15.44 -26.36 -3.66
N ASP A 349 -15.57 -27.58 -4.17
CA ASP A 349 -14.44 -28.32 -4.74
C ASP A 349 -13.86 -27.60 -5.97
N ASN A 350 -12.54 -27.69 -6.11
CA ASN A 350 -11.88 -27.21 -7.33
C ASN A 350 -12.37 -28.02 -8.53
N THR A 351 -12.93 -27.36 -9.53
CA THR A 351 -13.38 -28.02 -10.75
C THR A 351 -12.20 -28.29 -11.69
N LEU A 352 -12.06 -29.55 -12.12
CA LEU A 352 -11.14 -29.91 -13.20
C LEU A 352 -11.75 -29.46 -14.53
N VAL A 353 -11.30 -28.31 -15.03
CA VAL A 353 -11.70 -27.80 -16.34
C VAL A 353 -10.64 -28.19 -17.37
N ASN A 354 -11.03 -28.98 -18.37
CA ASN A 354 -10.21 -29.18 -19.55
C ASN A 354 -10.46 -27.99 -20.50
N PRO A 355 -9.48 -27.09 -20.74
CA PRO A 355 -9.63 -26.09 -21.79
C PRO A 355 -9.82 -26.84 -23.11
N THR A 356 -10.87 -26.49 -23.86
CA THR A 356 -11.15 -27.11 -25.15
C THR A 356 -9.89 -27.07 -26.01
N THR A 357 -9.50 -28.24 -26.53
CA THR A 357 -8.34 -28.40 -27.40
C THR A 357 -8.36 -27.33 -28.48
N SER A 358 -7.23 -26.65 -28.69
CA SER A 358 -7.01 -25.75 -29.81
C SER A 358 -6.97 -26.57 -31.11
N THR A 359 -8.14 -27.06 -31.54
CA THR A 359 -8.30 -27.64 -32.87
C THR A 359 -8.23 -26.46 -33.83
N SER A 360 -7.26 -26.47 -34.73
CA SER A 360 -7.04 -25.47 -35.79
C SER A 360 -8.16 -25.43 -36.86
N THR A 361 -9.39 -25.74 -36.49
CA THR A 361 -10.58 -25.39 -37.26
C THR A 361 -10.74 -23.89 -37.15
N TYR A 362 -10.62 -23.20 -38.30
CA TYR A 362 -10.81 -21.76 -38.45
C TYR A 362 -11.83 -21.24 -37.43
N PHE A 363 -11.33 -20.52 -36.42
CA PHE A 363 -12.16 -19.89 -35.40
C PHE A 363 -13.11 -18.94 -36.14
N THR A 364 -14.38 -19.36 -36.29
CA THR A 364 -15.45 -18.49 -36.78
C THR A 364 -15.88 -17.65 -35.60
N PRO A 365 -15.58 -16.34 -35.62
CA PRO A 365 -15.91 -15.47 -34.50
C PRO A 365 -17.42 -15.39 -34.26
N SER A 366 -17.89 -15.44 -33.01
CA SER A 366 -19.34 -15.48 -32.69
C SER A 366 -20.12 -14.26 -33.17
N ASP A 367 -19.44 -13.14 -33.45
CA ASP A 367 -20.00 -11.88 -33.95
C ASP A 367 -20.24 -11.87 -35.49
N VAL A 368 -20.00 -13.00 -36.17
CA VAL A 368 -20.15 -13.11 -37.64
C VAL A 368 -21.37 -13.92 -38.08
N GLU A 369 -22.18 -14.39 -37.14
CA GLU A 369 -23.44 -15.05 -37.44
C GLU A 369 -24.37 -14.10 -38.23
N GLY A 370 -24.89 -14.57 -39.37
CA GLY A 370 -25.73 -13.78 -40.27
C GLY A 370 -25.01 -12.75 -41.16
N LYS A 371 -23.67 -12.72 -41.18
CA LYS A 371 -22.88 -11.82 -42.04
C LYS A 371 -22.33 -12.53 -43.28
N ALA A 372 -22.25 -11.82 -44.40
CA ALA A 372 -21.57 -12.28 -45.59
C ALA A 372 -20.06 -12.27 -45.40
N ARG A 373 -19.39 -13.39 -45.70
CA ARG A 373 -17.93 -13.49 -45.74
C ARG A 373 -17.39 -13.09 -47.10
N ILE A 374 -16.52 -12.08 -47.13
CA ILE A 374 -15.76 -11.64 -48.31
C ILE A 374 -14.28 -11.96 -48.11
N ILE A 375 -13.63 -12.47 -49.16
CA ILE A 375 -12.19 -12.71 -49.16
C ILE A 375 -11.48 -11.58 -49.89
N TYR A 376 -10.69 -10.80 -49.15
CA TYR A 376 -9.84 -9.74 -49.69
C TYR A 376 -8.39 -10.19 -49.75
N THR A 377 -7.71 -9.96 -50.88
CA THR A 377 -6.27 -10.27 -51.00
C THR A 377 -5.46 -8.98 -50.82
N VAL A 378 -4.60 -8.96 -49.81
CA VAL A 378 -3.75 -7.81 -49.48
C VAL A 378 -2.84 -7.47 -50.65
N LYS A 379 -2.90 -6.22 -51.12
CA LYS A 379 -2.07 -5.68 -52.20
C LYS A 379 -0.94 -4.81 -51.62
N SER A 380 0.05 -4.49 -52.46
CA SER A 380 1.12 -3.57 -52.08
C SER A 380 0.54 -2.21 -51.70
N GLY A 381 0.97 -1.64 -50.56
CA GLY A 381 0.47 -0.36 -50.03
C GLY A 381 -0.74 -0.47 -49.09
N ASP A 382 -1.35 -1.66 -48.97
CA ASP A 382 -2.46 -1.87 -48.04
C ASP A 382 -1.99 -1.84 -46.57
N ASN A 383 -2.87 -1.37 -45.69
CA ASN A 383 -2.74 -1.58 -44.25
C ASN A 383 -4.11 -1.90 -43.63
N VAL A 384 -4.09 -2.47 -42.42
CA VAL A 384 -5.30 -2.87 -41.70
C VAL A 384 -6.31 -1.72 -41.57
N GLY A 385 -5.83 -0.48 -41.39
CA GLY A 385 -6.67 0.72 -41.32
C GLY A 385 -7.42 0.98 -42.63
N PHE A 386 -6.69 1.05 -43.76
CA PHE A 386 -7.31 1.25 -45.07
C PHE A 386 -8.29 0.14 -45.42
N ILE A 387 -7.91 -1.12 -45.23
CA ILE A 387 -8.79 -2.26 -45.51
C ILE A 387 -10.05 -2.16 -44.64
N SER A 388 -9.92 -1.92 -43.34
CA SER A 388 -11.09 -1.79 -42.47
C SER A 388 -12.04 -0.65 -42.91
N SER A 389 -11.48 0.49 -43.33
CA SER A 389 -12.28 1.63 -43.83
C SER A 389 -12.97 1.33 -45.16
N TRP A 390 -12.30 0.68 -46.12
CA TRP A 390 -12.90 0.36 -47.41
C TRP A 390 -14.10 -0.58 -47.31
N PHE A 391 -14.10 -1.45 -46.30
CA PHE A 391 -15.19 -2.39 -46.03
C PHE A 391 -16.18 -1.91 -44.97
N GLY A 392 -15.96 -0.72 -44.39
CA GLY A 392 -16.86 -0.16 -43.36
C GLY A 392 -16.88 -0.95 -42.05
N VAL A 393 -15.82 -1.68 -41.73
CA VAL A 393 -15.70 -2.50 -40.51
C VAL A 393 -14.69 -1.90 -39.54
N ARG A 394 -14.75 -2.25 -38.26
CA ARG A 394 -13.72 -1.79 -37.31
C ARG A 394 -12.42 -2.54 -37.57
N ALA A 395 -11.29 -1.84 -37.43
CA ALA A 395 -9.97 -2.46 -37.54
C ALA A 395 -9.75 -3.57 -36.48
N SER A 396 -10.40 -3.47 -35.32
CA SER A 396 -10.41 -4.54 -34.30
C SER A 396 -11.00 -5.83 -34.85
N ASP A 397 -12.12 -5.73 -35.56
CA ASP A 397 -12.90 -6.87 -36.02
C ASP A 397 -12.15 -7.54 -37.17
N LEU A 398 -11.62 -6.75 -38.10
CA LEU A 398 -10.74 -7.26 -39.15
C LEU A 398 -9.52 -8.01 -38.59
N ARG A 399 -8.92 -7.52 -37.48
CA ARG A 399 -7.81 -8.23 -36.82
C ARG A 399 -8.27 -9.52 -36.16
N TYR A 400 -9.37 -9.46 -35.43
CA TYR A 400 -9.94 -10.58 -34.72
C TYR A 400 -10.32 -11.72 -35.66
N TRP A 401 -11.03 -11.41 -36.76
CA TRP A 401 -11.45 -12.38 -37.76
C TRP A 401 -10.31 -13.07 -38.51
N ASN A 402 -9.12 -12.46 -38.52
CA ASN A 402 -7.97 -12.95 -39.29
C ASN A 402 -6.76 -13.29 -38.44
N ASN A 403 -6.92 -13.29 -37.11
CA ASN A 403 -5.83 -13.48 -36.15
C ASN A 403 -4.60 -12.58 -36.45
N ILE A 404 -4.85 -11.32 -36.85
CA ILE A 404 -3.78 -10.38 -37.17
C ILE A 404 -3.21 -9.83 -35.87
N ASN A 405 -1.94 -10.14 -35.59
CA ASN A 405 -1.22 -9.55 -34.48
C ASN A 405 -0.82 -8.10 -34.80
N ARG A 406 -1.32 -7.15 -34.01
CA ARG A 406 -1.17 -5.71 -34.23
C ARG A 406 -1.66 -5.35 -35.64
N ASN A 407 -0.81 -4.82 -36.52
CA ASN A 407 -1.22 -4.44 -37.88
C ASN A 407 -0.40 -5.15 -38.98
N LEU A 408 0.25 -6.26 -38.64
CA LEU A 408 1.12 -6.95 -39.58
C LEU A 408 0.29 -7.75 -40.59
N ILE A 409 0.26 -7.29 -41.84
CA ILE A 409 -0.30 -8.00 -42.97
C ILE A 409 0.74 -8.13 -44.08
N ARG A 410 0.68 -9.21 -44.87
CA ARG A 410 1.62 -9.47 -45.97
C ARG A 410 0.92 -9.37 -47.31
N VAL A 411 1.60 -8.82 -48.31
CA VAL A 411 1.08 -8.82 -49.69
C VAL A 411 0.79 -10.28 -50.11
N GLY A 412 -0.37 -10.49 -50.73
CA GLY A 412 -0.89 -11.82 -51.09
C GLY A 412 -1.64 -12.55 -49.97
N GLN A 413 -1.63 -12.05 -48.73
CA GLN A 413 -2.42 -12.62 -47.64
C GLN A 413 -3.91 -12.47 -47.93
N LYS A 414 -4.67 -13.57 -47.76
CA LYS A 414 -6.13 -13.56 -47.86
C LYS A 414 -6.75 -13.24 -46.50
N LEU A 415 -7.55 -12.20 -46.45
CA LEU A 415 -8.29 -11.77 -45.27
C LEU A 415 -9.77 -12.06 -45.45
N SER A 416 -10.38 -12.67 -44.43
CA SER A 416 -11.83 -12.83 -44.29
C SER A 416 -12.41 -11.57 -43.66
N ILE A 417 -13.34 -10.93 -44.36
CA ILE A 417 -14.00 -9.71 -43.94
C ILE A 417 -15.50 -10.00 -43.90
N TYR A 418 -16.13 -9.79 -42.76
CA TYR A 418 -17.56 -10.04 -42.59
C TYR A 418 -18.33 -8.72 -42.66
N VAL A 419 -19.27 -8.64 -43.59
CA VAL A 419 -20.12 -7.45 -43.84
C VAL A 419 -21.58 -7.86 -43.82
N ASP A 420 -22.48 -6.89 -43.77
CA ASP A 420 -23.92 -7.14 -43.92
C ASP A 420 -24.21 -7.84 -45.26
N GLU A 421 -25.06 -8.86 -45.28
CA GLU A 421 -25.40 -9.63 -46.50
C GLU A 421 -25.93 -8.69 -47.59
N ALA A 422 -26.68 -7.64 -47.23
CA ALA A 422 -27.19 -6.64 -48.17
C ALA A 422 -26.09 -5.82 -48.87
N GLN A 423 -24.86 -5.80 -48.31
CA GLN A 423 -23.72 -5.03 -48.84
C GLN A 423 -22.67 -5.91 -49.52
N LYS A 424 -22.90 -7.22 -49.60
CA LYS A 424 -21.94 -8.18 -50.16
C LYS A 424 -21.50 -7.83 -51.59
N GLU A 425 -22.45 -7.63 -52.49
CA GLU A 425 -22.17 -7.28 -53.90
C GLU A 425 -21.43 -5.94 -54.08
N LYS A 426 -21.63 -5.00 -53.15
CA LYS A 426 -20.89 -3.73 -53.11
C LYS A 426 -19.42 -3.98 -52.82
N TYR A 427 -19.13 -4.81 -51.82
CA TYR A 427 -17.78 -4.98 -51.29
C TYR A 427 -16.96 -6.09 -51.98
N GLU A 428 -17.58 -7.07 -52.64
CA GLU A 428 -16.87 -8.10 -53.42
C GLU A 428 -16.00 -7.48 -54.54
N ARG A 429 -16.48 -6.39 -55.14
CA ARG A 429 -15.78 -5.64 -56.20
C ARG A 429 -14.54 -4.89 -55.70
N VAL A 430 -14.41 -4.66 -54.39
CA VAL A 430 -13.28 -3.91 -53.79
C VAL A 430 -11.96 -4.63 -54.02
N ASN A 431 -11.96 -5.97 -54.06
CA ASN A 431 -10.73 -6.73 -54.29
C ASN A 431 -10.13 -6.48 -55.70
N SER A 432 -10.96 -6.19 -56.71
CA SER A 432 -10.51 -5.90 -58.07
C SER A 432 -10.17 -4.42 -58.33
N MET A 433 -10.56 -3.50 -57.44
CA MET A 433 -10.32 -2.06 -57.62
C MET A 433 -8.83 -1.66 -57.46
N THR A 434 -8.46 -0.55 -58.10
CA THR A 434 -7.19 0.16 -57.86
C THR A 434 -7.23 0.89 -56.51
N PHE A 435 -6.08 1.34 -56.01
CA PHE A 435 -6.02 2.04 -54.73
C PHE A 435 -6.82 3.35 -54.76
N GLU A 436 -6.73 4.10 -55.86
CA GLU A 436 -7.42 5.38 -56.07
C GLU A 436 -8.94 5.19 -56.06
N GLN A 437 -9.42 4.13 -56.71
CA GLN A 437 -10.85 3.75 -56.72
C GLN A 437 -11.35 3.41 -55.31
N LYS A 438 -10.54 2.73 -54.49
CA LYS A 438 -10.89 2.39 -53.10
C LYS A 438 -10.89 3.62 -52.18
N GLN A 439 -9.98 4.57 -52.38
CA GLN A 439 -9.97 5.82 -51.62
C GLN A 439 -11.19 6.69 -51.97
N ALA A 440 -11.53 6.79 -53.25
CA ALA A 440 -12.72 7.50 -53.71
C ALA A 440 -14.01 6.91 -53.12
N MET A 441 -14.08 5.57 -52.96
CA MET A 441 -15.22 4.87 -52.36
C MET A 441 -15.52 5.29 -50.91
N ILE A 442 -14.51 5.72 -50.15
CA ILE A 442 -14.66 6.20 -48.77
C ILE A 442 -14.71 7.73 -48.67
N GLY A 443 -14.97 8.43 -49.78
CA GLY A 443 -15.10 9.89 -49.82
C GLY A 443 -13.78 10.64 -49.68
N LYS A 444 -12.63 9.97 -49.84
CA LYS A 444 -11.32 10.60 -49.86
C LYS A 444 -10.88 10.82 -51.30
N THR A 445 -10.73 12.08 -51.72
CA THR A 445 -9.98 12.40 -52.94
C THR A 445 -8.53 11.95 -52.76
N PRO A 446 -7.87 11.38 -53.79
CA PRO A 446 -6.43 11.15 -53.73
C PRO A 446 -5.78 12.52 -53.55
N GLY A 447 -5.35 12.82 -52.32
CA GLY A 447 -4.57 14.00 -52.05
C GLY A 447 -3.30 13.92 -52.87
N SER A 448 -3.10 14.94 -53.71
CA SER A 448 -1.82 15.28 -54.33
C SER A 448 -0.68 14.93 -53.38
N ASP A 449 0.16 14.00 -53.79
CA ASP A 449 1.49 13.85 -53.21
C ASP A 449 2.23 15.18 -53.38
N ASN A 450 2.16 16.04 -52.37
CA ASN A 450 3.29 16.91 -52.04
C ASN A 450 4.33 16.08 -51.25
N ALA A 451 4.54 14.82 -51.64
CA ALA A 451 5.75 14.11 -51.30
C ALA A 451 6.81 14.59 -52.29
N PRO A 452 7.91 15.22 -51.83
CA PRO A 452 8.98 15.60 -52.73
C PRO A 452 9.47 14.34 -53.46
N LYS A 453 9.48 14.39 -54.79
CA LYS A 453 10.26 13.46 -55.62
C LYS A 453 11.66 13.39 -55.00
N PRO A 454 12.25 12.20 -54.72
CA PRO A 454 13.52 12.13 -54.01
C PRO A 454 14.56 12.94 -54.76
N GLU A 455 14.99 14.07 -54.18
CA GLU A 455 16.11 14.83 -54.70
C GLU A 455 17.34 13.89 -54.74
N PRO A 456 18.14 13.93 -55.82
CA PRO A 456 19.39 13.20 -55.86
C PRO A 456 20.23 13.58 -54.63
N LEU A 457 20.70 12.57 -53.90
CA LEU A 457 21.48 12.77 -52.67
C LEU A 457 22.75 13.55 -53.02
N ASP A 458 22.97 14.66 -52.32
CA ASP A 458 24.18 15.48 -52.47
C ASP A 458 25.41 14.65 -52.08
N PRO A 459 26.34 14.35 -53.02
CA PRO A 459 27.48 13.48 -52.79
C PRO A 459 28.50 14.05 -51.79
N ARG A 460 28.39 15.34 -51.46
CA ARG A 460 29.23 15.98 -50.43
C ARG A 460 28.90 15.51 -49.02
N PHE A 461 27.78 14.82 -48.81
CA PHE A 461 27.37 14.38 -47.48
C PHE A 461 27.40 12.86 -47.34
N GLU A 462 27.83 12.39 -46.17
CA GLU A 462 27.58 11.02 -45.71
C GLU A 462 26.15 10.92 -45.18
N TYR A 463 25.43 9.83 -45.50
CA TYR A 463 24.04 9.63 -45.11
C TYR A 463 23.86 8.40 -44.23
N TYR A 464 22.95 8.51 -43.25
CA TYR A 464 22.43 7.38 -42.49
C TYR A 464 20.96 7.11 -42.86
N THR A 465 20.58 5.85 -42.99
CA THR A 465 19.18 5.45 -43.26
C THR A 465 18.52 5.04 -41.95
N VAL A 466 17.52 5.80 -41.53
CA VAL A 466 16.80 5.61 -40.26
C VAL A 466 16.19 4.21 -40.19
N LYS A 467 16.54 3.47 -39.14
CA LYS A 467 15.98 2.17 -38.79
C LYS A 467 14.93 2.31 -37.70
N ARG A 468 14.18 1.24 -37.49
CA ARG A 468 13.10 1.21 -36.51
C ARG A 468 13.68 1.34 -35.09
N GLY A 469 13.27 2.39 -34.39
CA GLY A 469 13.67 2.66 -33.01
C GLY A 469 14.80 3.68 -32.87
N ASP A 470 15.39 4.12 -33.98
CA ASP A 470 16.50 5.06 -33.95
C ASP A 470 16.07 6.43 -33.42
N THR A 471 16.91 7.02 -32.57
CA THR A 471 16.86 8.42 -32.18
C THR A 471 18.04 9.18 -32.79
N VAL A 472 17.89 10.49 -33.03
CA VAL A 472 19.01 11.32 -33.53
C VAL A 472 20.22 11.27 -32.58
N TRP A 473 19.96 11.13 -31.28
CA TRP A 473 20.99 10.99 -30.26
C TRP A 473 21.80 9.69 -30.41
N GLU A 474 21.14 8.55 -30.60
CA GLU A 474 21.80 7.25 -30.80
C GLU A 474 22.51 7.18 -32.16
N ILE A 475 21.97 7.84 -33.18
CA ILE A 475 22.63 7.96 -34.49
C ILE A 475 23.91 8.79 -34.34
N ALA A 476 23.85 9.97 -33.71
CA ALA A 476 25.03 10.83 -33.51
C ALA A 476 26.18 10.10 -32.82
N LYS A 477 25.87 9.28 -31.81
CA LYS A 477 26.87 8.48 -31.07
C LYS A 477 27.65 7.49 -31.93
N GLN A 478 27.11 7.09 -33.09
CA GLN A 478 27.77 6.17 -34.02
C GLN A 478 28.81 6.88 -34.91
N TYR A 479 28.80 8.21 -34.94
CA TYR A 479 29.66 9.01 -35.80
C TYR A 479 30.57 9.91 -34.95
N ALA A 480 31.88 9.74 -35.09
CA ALA A 480 32.84 10.53 -34.34
C ALA A 480 32.83 12.01 -34.79
N GLY A 481 32.76 12.93 -33.82
CA GLY A 481 32.91 14.36 -34.07
C GLY A 481 31.65 15.09 -34.52
N ILE A 482 30.45 14.51 -34.36
CA ILE A 482 29.18 15.18 -34.63
C ILE A 482 28.18 15.05 -33.50
N SER A 483 27.51 16.15 -33.18
CA SER A 483 26.46 16.23 -32.17
C SER A 483 25.05 15.97 -32.75
N PRO A 484 24.09 15.54 -31.91
CA PRO A 484 22.70 15.40 -32.34
C PRO A 484 22.11 16.69 -32.91
N ASP A 485 22.46 17.85 -32.34
CA ASP A 485 22.00 19.16 -32.79
C ASP A 485 22.53 19.53 -34.17
N GLU A 486 23.77 19.12 -34.50
CA GLU A 486 24.34 19.31 -35.84
C GLU A 486 23.63 18.45 -36.88
N ILE A 487 23.30 17.19 -36.57
CA ILE A 487 22.49 16.34 -37.45
C ILE A 487 21.10 16.94 -37.67
N LEU A 488 20.46 17.45 -36.62
CA LEU A 488 19.17 18.13 -36.74
C LEU A 488 19.25 19.35 -37.66
N LYS A 489 20.27 20.21 -37.47
CA LYS A 489 20.52 21.38 -38.33
C LYS A 489 20.78 21.01 -39.79
N LEU A 490 21.64 20.01 -40.05
CA LEU A 490 21.97 19.56 -41.41
C LEU A 490 20.75 19.03 -42.18
N ASN A 491 19.72 18.58 -41.47
CA ASN A 491 18.51 18.01 -42.05
C ASN A 491 17.27 18.92 -41.90
N ASN A 492 17.44 20.16 -41.42
CA ASN A 492 16.35 21.10 -41.13
C ASN A 492 15.26 20.49 -40.23
N LEU A 493 15.67 19.70 -39.23
CA LEU A 493 14.76 19.04 -38.28
C LEU A 493 14.77 19.78 -36.94
N SER A 494 13.62 19.78 -36.27
CA SER A 494 13.50 20.26 -34.90
C SER A 494 13.79 19.12 -33.91
N THR A 495 14.08 19.46 -32.65
CA THR A 495 14.33 18.47 -31.58
C THR A 495 13.15 17.52 -31.31
N ASN A 496 11.93 17.93 -31.67
CA ASN A 496 10.71 17.13 -31.51
C ASN A 496 10.30 16.38 -32.78
N THR A 497 11.10 16.46 -33.86
CA THR A 497 10.74 15.81 -35.12
C THR A 497 10.85 14.29 -35.00
N ARG A 498 9.76 13.58 -35.28
CA ARG A 498 9.76 12.11 -35.36
C ARG A 498 10.43 11.66 -36.65
N LEU A 499 11.47 10.83 -36.53
CA LEU A 499 12.12 10.23 -37.68
C LEU A 499 11.24 9.15 -38.30
N SER A 500 11.20 9.12 -39.63
CA SER A 500 10.48 8.09 -40.39
C SER A 500 11.42 6.95 -40.78
N ILE A 501 10.97 5.71 -40.66
CA ILE A 501 11.77 4.54 -41.05
C ILE A 501 12.07 4.63 -42.56
N GLY A 502 13.34 4.50 -42.93
CA GLY A 502 13.81 4.65 -44.31
C GLY A 502 14.18 6.09 -44.73
N GLN A 503 13.93 7.08 -43.87
CA GLN A 503 14.41 8.45 -44.07
C GLN A 503 15.94 8.48 -44.12
N LYS A 504 16.53 9.19 -45.09
CA LYS A 504 17.97 9.42 -45.14
C LYS A 504 18.33 10.75 -44.48
N LEU A 505 19.22 10.71 -43.49
CA LEU A 505 19.72 11.88 -42.79
C LEU A 505 21.16 12.18 -43.24
N LYS A 506 21.43 13.43 -43.61
CA LYS A 506 22.78 13.97 -43.76
C LYS A 506 23.46 13.91 -42.40
N ILE A 507 24.57 13.18 -42.32
CA ILE A 507 25.34 13.04 -41.10
C ILE A 507 26.47 14.04 -41.11
N LYS A 508 27.42 13.98 -42.03
CA LYS A 508 28.53 14.94 -42.08
C LYS A 508 28.94 15.25 -43.51
N GLU A 509 29.60 16.38 -43.72
CA GLU A 509 30.19 16.74 -45.00
C GLU A 509 31.52 15.98 -45.20
N ASN A 510 31.72 15.37 -46.36
CA ASN A 510 32.94 14.67 -46.73
C ASN A 510 33.99 15.69 -47.16
N SER A 511 35.15 15.71 -46.49
CA SER A 511 36.22 16.69 -46.70
C SER A 511 37.02 16.50 -48.02
N THR A 512 36.45 15.88 -49.05
CA THR A 512 37.13 15.54 -50.32
C THR A 512 36.38 16.06 -51.55
N TYR A 513 35.48 17.03 -51.36
CA TYR A 513 34.79 17.77 -52.43
C TYR A 513 34.89 19.28 -52.22
#